data_AF-A0A7C5JU53-F1
#
_entry.id   AF-A0A7C5JU53-F1
#
_cell.length_a   1.000
_cell.length_b   1.000
_cell.length_c   1.000
_cell.angle_alpha   90.00
_cell.angle_beta   90.00
_cell.angle_gamma   90.00
#
_symmetry.space_group_name_H-M   'P 1'
#
loop_
_entity.id
_entity.type
_entity.pdbx_description
1 polymer ?
#
loop_
_entity_poly.entity_id
_entity_poly.type
_entity_poly.pdbx_seq_one_letter_code
_entity_poly.pdbx_strand_id
1 'polypeptide(L)'
;MVLSTIIIHKQAFSIENDSSPLRKLAEYILNSIPDTNGVLIVGCPSVYDTLKMINEEMDIKRRLKIVPYTKTIVEKLPYIKGKIPIYTLGICNIEPYIKVDSLSTWGGIVDLYNPSGKNTIDTSYKIILNGDLSFFDDPIYWSDTMYCYRTYSLSAQLGNGITNIYGALLGEGEVERADSLVKKMKPYFKNVPTFPVLLLKLAFDNDSTSIHGISTDTLIEILQDWCDRNQNTFIFPLIDSFLKKFKMEQLQLKQRKLPNP
;
A
#
# COMPACT_ATOMS: atom_id res chain seq x y z
N MET A 1 -10.63 17.34 -39.29
CA MET A 1 -9.37 17.96 -38.82
C MET A 1 -9.65 18.53 -37.44
N VAL A 2 -9.09 18.08 -36.32
CA VAL A 2 -7.83 17.38 -36.07
C VAL A 2 -8.13 16.12 -35.26
N LEU A 3 -7.77 14.96 -35.81
CA LEU A 3 -7.58 13.71 -35.06
C LEU A 3 -6.44 13.96 -34.08
N SER A 4 -6.77 14.36 -32.85
CA SER A 4 -5.83 14.22 -31.74
C SER A 4 -5.91 12.75 -31.31
N THR A 5 -5.17 11.93 -32.04
CA THR A 5 -4.67 10.64 -31.58
C THR A 5 -4.17 10.86 -30.16
N ILE A 6 -4.97 10.47 -29.16
CA ILE A 6 -4.47 10.31 -27.80
C ILE A 6 -3.48 9.17 -27.92
N ILE A 7 -2.22 9.54 -28.06
CA ILE A 7 -1.10 8.65 -27.80
C ILE A 7 -1.30 8.23 -26.35
N ILE A 8 -1.94 7.08 -26.17
CA ILE A 8 -1.91 6.34 -24.92
C ILE A 8 -0.41 6.15 -24.68
N HIS A 9 0.16 6.98 -23.83
CA HIS A 9 1.41 6.61 -23.19
C HIS A 9 1.04 5.39 -22.36
N LYS A 10 1.21 4.20 -22.97
CA LYS A 10 2.09 3.23 -22.37
C LYS A 10 3.32 4.07 -21.97
N GLN A 11 3.34 4.62 -20.77
CA GLN A 11 4.53 4.46 -19.98
C GLN A 11 4.67 2.94 -19.91
N ALA A 12 5.31 2.40 -20.95
CA ALA A 12 6.00 1.16 -20.87
C ALA A 12 6.98 1.44 -19.74
N PHE A 13 6.60 1.07 -18.52
CA PHE A 13 7.56 0.85 -17.47
C PHE A 13 8.57 -0.06 -18.14
N SER A 14 9.74 0.48 -18.49
CA SER A 14 10.81 -0.34 -19.05
C SER A 14 11.13 -1.36 -17.96
N ILE A 15 10.68 -2.60 -18.17
CA ILE A 15 10.92 -3.72 -17.26
C ILE A 15 12.37 -4.22 -17.43
N GLU A 16 13.04 -3.80 -18.51
CA GLU A 16 14.40 -4.18 -18.89
C GLU A 16 15.49 -3.47 -18.07
N ASN A 17 15.14 -2.56 -17.15
CA ASN A 17 16.09 -1.86 -16.30
C ASN A 17 15.90 -2.28 -14.83
N ASP A 18 16.97 -2.76 -14.20
CA ASP A 18 17.03 -3.16 -12.78
C ASP A 18 16.61 -2.05 -11.81
N SER A 19 16.61 -0.79 -12.27
CA SER A 19 16.15 0.35 -11.48
C SER A 19 14.64 0.62 -11.55
N SER A 20 13.87 -0.14 -12.34
CA SER A 20 12.43 0.07 -12.53
C SER A 20 11.64 -0.12 -11.22
N PRO A 21 10.83 0.86 -10.77
CA PRO A 21 9.99 0.73 -9.57
C PRO A 21 9.05 -0.48 -9.64
N LEU A 22 8.52 -0.79 -10.82
CA LEU A 22 7.64 -1.93 -11.04
C LEU A 22 8.39 -3.27 -10.89
N ARG A 23 9.64 -3.35 -11.37
CA ARG A 23 10.50 -4.52 -11.18
C ARG A 23 10.82 -4.73 -9.70
N LYS A 24 11.26 -3.68 -9.00
CA LYS A 24 11.54 -3.71 -7.56
C LYS A 24 10.32 -4.13 -6.73
N LEU A 25 9.14 -3.61 -7.07
CA LEU A 25 7.90 -4.05 -6.43
C LEU A 25 7.64 -5.55 -6.66
N ALA A 26 7.78 -6.02 -7.89
CA ALA A 26 7.55 -7.41 -8.23
C ALA A 26 8.57 -8.35 -7.54
N GLU A 27 9.85 -7.99 -7.51
CA GLU A 27 10.88 -8.69 -6.75
C GLU A 27 10.55 -8.72 -5.25
N TYR A 28 10.14 -7.60 -4.66
CA TYR A 28 9.70 -7.54 -3.27
C TYR A 28 8.49 -8.46 -3.01
N ILE A 29 7.47 -8.44 -3.87
CA ILE A 29 6.30 -9.33 -3.76
C ILE A 29 6.73 -10.79 -3.79
N LEU A 30 7.53 -11.18 -4.79
CA LEU A 30 8.01 -12.55 -4.90
C LEU A 30 8.81 -12.91 -3.64
N ASN A 31 9.79 -12.11 -3.23
CA ASN A 31 10.60 -12.39 -2.05
C ASN A 31 9.79 -12.44 -0.75
N SER A 32 8.68 -11.71 -0.65
CA SER A 32 7.79 -11.74 0.51
C SER A 32 7.01 -13.04 0.67
N ILE A 33 6.70 -13.74 -0.43
CA ILE A 33 5.85 -14.93 -0.41
C ILE A 33 6.74 -16.19 -0.29
N PRO A 34 6.51 -17.11 0.65
CA PRO A 34 7.27 -18.35 0.70
C PRO A 34 7.02 -19.22 -0.55
N ASP A 35 8.04 -19.94 -1.01
CA ASP A 35 7.85 -20.89 -2.12
C ASP A 35 6.99 -22.07 -1.65
N THR A 36 5.73 -22.07 -2.08
CA THR A 36 4.67 -22.95 -1.60
C THR A 36 3.79 -23.36 -2.77
N ASN A 37 3.01 -24.44 -2.64
CA ASN A 37 2.00 -24.83 -3.63
C ASN A 37 0.76 -23.90 -3.64
N GLY A 38 0.92 -22.66 -3.15
CA GLY A 38 -0.12 -21.66 -3.08
C GLY A 38 -0.41 -21.01 -4.43
N VAL A 39 -1.36 -20.07 -4.42
CA VAL A 39 -1.70 -19.25 -5.59
C VAL A 39 -1.58 -17.77 -5.23
N LEU A 40 -0.92 -16.99 -6.08
CA LEU A 40 -0.94 -15.53 -6.06
C LEU A 40 -1.87 -15.04 -7.17
N ILE A 41 -2.95 -14.37 -6.78
CA ILE A 41 -3.95 -13.80 -7.69
C ILE A 41 -3.71 -12.30 -7.80
N VAL A 42 -3.50 -11.82 -9.01
CA VAL A 42 -3.07 -10.43 -9.27
C VAL A 42 -4.15 -9.68 -10.02
N GLY A 43 -4.68 -8.61 -9.41
CA GLY A 43 -5.73 -7.76 -9.99
C GLY A 43 -5.25 -6.78 -11.05
N CYS A 44 -3.97 -6.39 -11.02
CA CYS A 44 -3.39 -5.44 -11.95
C CYS A 44 -2.60 -6.16 -13.07
N PRO A 45 -3.03 -6.07 -14.36
CA PRO A 45 -2.40 -6.80 -15.46
C PRO A 45 -0.91 -6.50 -15.64
N SER A 46 -0.51 -5.23 -15.52
CA SER A 46 0.90 -4.83 -15.66
C SER A 46 1.79 -5.46 -14.59
N VAL A 47 1.30 -5.52 -13.34
CA VAL A 47 2.03 -6.18 -12.23
C VAL A 47 2.10 -7.69 -12.45
N TYR A 48 1.01 -8.30 -12.93
CA TYR A 48 0.98 -9.73 -13.24
C TYR A 48 2.04 -10.10 -14.28
N ASP A 49 2.11 -9.35 -15.39
CA ASP A 49 3.07 -9.60 -16.47
C ASP A 49 4.51 -9.46 -15.95
N THR A 50 4.80 -8.42 -15.16
CA THR A 50 6.13 -8.22 -14.56
C THR A 50 6.49 -9.31 -13.55
N LEU A 51 5.57 -9.70 -12.66
CA LEU A 51 5.78 -10.81 -11.71
C LEU A 51 6.10 -12.12 -12.42
N LYS A 52 5.36 -12.42 -13.48
CA LYS A 52 5.56 -13.64 -14.26
C LYS A 52 6.93 -13.64 -14.93
N MET A 53 7.28 -12.54 -15.60
CA MET A 53 8.56 -12.38 -16.30
C MET A 53 9.74 -12.54 -15.33
N ILE A 54 9.72 -11.86 -14.18
CA ILE A 54 10.81 -11.94 -13.18
C ILE A 54 10.89 -13.33 -12.57
N ASN A 55 9.74 -13.97 -12.29
CA ASN A 55 9.74 -15.33 -11.75
C ASN A 55 10.30 -16.36 -12.74
N GLU A 56 10.07 -16.18 -14.04
CA GLU A 56 10.65 -17.01 -15.10
C GLU A 56 12.16 -16.74 -15.29
N GLU A 57 12.60 -15.48 -15.19
CA GLU A 57 14.00 -15.08 -15.31
C GLU A 57 14.86 -15.56 -14.13
N MET A 58 14.36 -15.38 -12.91
CA MET A 58 15.13 -15.59 -11.68
C MET A 58 14.83 -16.93 -10.99
N ASP A 59 13.83 -17.68 -11.43
CA ASP A 59 13.41 -18.97 -10.86
C ASP A 59 13.16 -18.92 -9.34
N ILE A 60 12.60 -17.81 -8.85
CA ILE A 60 12.43 -17.53 -7.41
C ILE A 60 11.34 -18.42 -6.79
N LYS A 61 10.24 -18.65 -7.50
CA LYS A 61 9.07 -19.41 -7.03
C LYS A 61 8.72 -20.53 -8.00
N ARG A 62 9.20 -21.73 -7.68
CA ARG A 62 8.96 -22.94 -8.47
C ARG A 62 7.59 -23.53 -8.22
N ARG A 63 7.04 -23.35 -7.01
CA ARG A 63 5.79 -23.98 -6.57
C ARG A 63 4.62 -23.01 -6.54
N LEU A 64 4.88 -21.72 -6.39
CA LEU A 64 3.83 -20.70 -6.35
C LEU A 64 3.21 -20.53 -7.73
N LYS A 65 1.89 -20.67 -7.83
CA LYS A 65 1.17 -20.38 -9.06
C LYS A 65 0.77 -18.90 -9.11
N ILE A 66 1.31 -18.14 -10.06
CA ILE A 66 0.94 -16.74 -10.30
C ILE A 66 -0.15 -16.70 -11.37
N VAL A 67 -1.30 -16.08 -11.09
CA VAL A 67 -2.45 -16.02 -12.01
C VAL A 67 -3.06 -14.62 -12.03
N PRO A 68 -3.62 -14.19 -13.18
CA PRO A 68 -4.38 -12.96 -13.23
C PRO A 68 -5.76 -13.14 -12.59
N TYR A 69 -6.29 -12.06 -12.02
CA TYR A 69 -7.67 -12.02 -11.54
C TYR A 69 -8.63 -12.09 -12.73
N THR A 70 -9.40 -13.19 -12.81
CA THR A 70 -10.35 -13.47 -13.90
C THR A 70 -11.60 -14.15 -13.35
N LYS A 71 -12.70 -14.10 -14.09
CA LYS A 71 -13.94 -14.82 -13.76
C LYS A 71 -13.68 -16.31 -13.46
N THR A 72 -12.83 -16.95 -14.26
CA THR A 72 -12.47 -18.36 -14.10
C THR A 72 -11.75 -18.66 -12.77
N ILE A 73 -10.83 -17.78 -12.33
CA ILE A 73 -10.17 -17.94 -11.03
C ILE A 73 -11.15 -17.71 -9.89
N VAL A 74 -12.00 -16.69 -10.03
CA VAL A 74 -13.04 -16.35 -9.05
C VAL A 74 -14.00 -17.52 -8.80
N GLU A 75 -14.50 -18.16 -9.86
CA GLU A 75 -15.38 -19.34 -9.74
C GLU A 75 -14.70 -20.55 -9.07
N LYS A 76 -13.35 -20.61 -9.11
CA LYS A 76 -12.57 -21.67 -8.46
C LYS A 76 -12.27 -21.39 -6.99
N LEU A 77 -12.29 -20.13 -6.54
CA LEU A 77 -11.95 -19.73 -5.16
C LEU A 77 -12.68 -20.55 -4.09
N PRO A 78 -14.01 -20.80 -4.16
CA PRO A 78 -14.72 -21.58 -3.15
C PRO A 78 -14.18 -23.01 -2.96
N TYR A 79 -13.58 -23.58 -4.01
CA TYR A 79 -13.10 -24.97 -4.01
C TYR A 79 -11.65 -25.09 -3.55
N ILE A 80 -10.85 -24.03 -3.64
CA ILE A 80 -9.43 -24.02 -3.26
C ILE A 80 -9.16 -23.34 -1.92
N LYS A 81 -10.08 -22.48 -1.44
CA LYS A 81 -9.95 -21.82 -0.14
C LYS A 81 -9.81 -22.85 1.00
N GLY A 82 -8.80 -22.67 1.83
CA GLY A 82 -8.51 -23.54 2.97
C GLY A 82 -7.74 -24.82 2.62
N LYS A 83 -7.54 -25.12 1.33
CA LYS A 83 -6.73 -26.28 0.88
C LYS A 83 -5.28 -25.89 0.57
N ILE A 84 -5.10 -24.70 0.02
CA ILE A 84 -3.79 -24.12 -0.31
C ILE A 84 -3.73 -22.67 0.18
N PRO A 85 -2.53 -22.11 0.40
CA PRO A 85 -2.36 -20.68 0.63
C PRO A 85 -2.87 -19.88 -0.58
N ILE A 86 -3.66 -18.84 -0.31
CA ILE A 86 -4.16 -17.92 -1.34
C ILE A 86 -3.66 -16.53 -0.99
N TYR A 87 -2.86 -15.96 -1.88
CA TYR A 87 -2.33 -14.61 -1.81
C TYR A 87 -3.03 -13.75 -2.86
N THR A 88 -3.32 -12.51 -2.55
CA THR A 88 -4.02 -11.60 -3.45
C THR A 88 -3.40 -10.22 -3.45
N LEU A 89 -3.30 -9.61 -4.64
CA LEU A 89 -2.73 -8.28 -4.83
C LEU A 89 -3.67 -7.41 -5.66
N GLY A 90 -4.06 -6.25 -5.13
CA GLY A 90 -4.81 -5.23 -5.87
C GLY A 90 -6.21 -5.68 -6.29
N ILE A 91 -6.91 -6.45 -5.45
CA ILE A 91 -8.26 -6.96 -5.74
C ILE A 91 -9.27 -6.26 -4.82
N CYS A 92 -10.05 -5.33 -5.35
CA CYS A 92 -10.99 -4.52 -4.55
C CYS A 92 -12.33 -5.21 -4.26
N ASN A 93 -12.67 -6.34 -4.93
CA ASN A 93 -13.99 -6.98 -4.87
C ASN A 93 -13.93 -8.49 -4.58
N ILE A 94 -13.04 -8.92 -3.69
CA ILE A 94 -12.93 -10.36 -3.36
C ILE A 94 -13.93 -10.83 -2.30
N GLU A 95 -14.57 -9.90 -1.60
CA GLU A 95 -15.50 -10.16 -0.49
C GLU A 95 -16.58 -11.22 -0.76
N PRO A 96 -17.21 -11.27 -1.95
CA PRO A 96 -18.21 -12.31 -2.24
C PRO A 96 -17.67 -13.75 -2.19
N TYR A 97 -16.35 -13.92 -2.25
CA TYR A 97 -15.67 -15.22 -2.32
C TYR A 97 -14.82 -15.51 -1.08
N ILE A 98 -14.19 -14.47 -0.53
CA ILE A 98 -13.35 -14.49 0.66
C ILE A 98 -13.74 -13.31 1.54
N LYS A 99 -14.25 -13.59 2.75
CA LYS A 99 -14.57 -12.54 3.72
C LYS A 99 -13.32 -11.72 4.06
N VAL A 100 -13.47 -10.40 4.12
CA VAL A 100 -12.37 -9.47 4.43
C VAL A 100 -11.71 -9.80 5.77
N ASP A 101 -12.47 -10.16 6.79
CA ASP A 101 -11.94 -10.54 8.12
C ASP A 101 -11.10 -11.83 8.11
N SER A 102 -11.14 -12.59 7.02
CA SER A 102 -10.31 -13.78 6.81
C SER A 102 -9.04 -13.48 6.01
N LEU A 103 -8.81 -12.22 5.65
CA LEU A 103 -7.58 -11.75 5.01
C LEU A 103 -6.67 -11.13 6.05
N SER A 104 -5.38 -11.41 5.94
CA SER A 104 -4.35 -10.75 6.74
C SER A 104 -3.35 -10.09 5.81
N THR A 105 -3.00 -8.84 6.09
CA THR A 105 -1.98 -8.14 5.32
C THR A 105 -0.61 -8.83 5.51
N TRP A 106 -0.02 -9.22 4.40
CA TRP A 106 1.24 -9.94 4.25
C TRP A 106 2.29 -9.05 3.60
N GLY A 107 3.41 -8.83 4.32
CA GLY A 107 4.50 -7.98 3.85
C GLY A 107 4.10 -6.53 3.57
N GLY A 108 2.93 -6.10 4.08
CA GLY A 108 2.38 -4.76 3.88
C GLY A 108 1.74 -4.50 2.52
N ILE A 109 1.70 -5.47 1.60
CA ILE A 109 1.34 -5.23 0.20
C ILE A 109 0.48 -6.32 -0.45
N VAL A 110 0.49 -7.54 0.09
CA VAL A 110 -0.29 -8.68 -0.41
C VAL A 110 -1.26 -9.07 0.68
N ASP A 111 -2.48 -9.45 0.35
CA ASP A 111 -3.40 -10.02 1.32
C ASP A 111 -3.30 -11.55 1.27
N LEU A 112 -3.15 -12.18 2.43
CA LEU A 112 -3.14 -13.63 2.58
C LEU A 112 -4.48 -14.09 3.15
N TYR A 113 -5.14 -15.02 2.47
CA TYR A 113 -6.25 -15.76 3.05
C TYR A 113 -5.77 -16.61 4.22
N ASN A 114 -6.17 -16.22 5.42
CA ASN A 114 -5.78 -16.78 6.69
C ASN A 114 -7.02 -17.03 7.55
N PRO A 115 -7.81 -18.08 7.25
CA PRO A 115 -9.03 -18.38 7.99
C PRO A 115 -8.79 -18.74 9.46
N SER A 116 -7.53 -19.07 9.82
CA SER A 116 -7.13 -19.34 11.20
C SER A 116 -6.90 -18.09 12.04
N GLY A 117 -6.93 -16.89 11.45
CA GLY A 117 -6.63 -15.64 12.16
C GLY A 117 -5.24 -15.62 12.78
N LYS A 118 -4.29 -16.43 12.26
CA LYS A 118 -2.91 -16.44 12.76
C LYS A 118 -2.36 -15.03 12.66
N ASN A 119 -1.75 -14.54 13.73
CA ASN A 119 -1.13 -13.24 13.69
C ASN A 119 0.00 -13.21 12.64
N THR A 120 -0.22 -12.55 11.51
CA THR A 120 0.79 -12.36 10.45
C THR A 120 1.59 -11.09 10.64
N ILE A 121 1.30 -10.28 11.67
CA ILE A 121 1.97 -9.01 11.95
C ILE A 121 3.47 -9.24 12.12
N ASP A 122 3.89 -10.27 12.86
CA ASP A 122 5.31 -10.52 13.07
C ASP A 122 6.07 -10.82 11.77
N THR A 123 5.51 -11.71 10.96
CA THR A 123 6.09 -12.06 9.66
C THR A 123 6.09 -10.86 8.71
N SER A 124 4.98 -10.14 8.62
CA SER A 124 4.86 -8.94 7.80
C SER A 124 5.84 -7.87 8.21
N TYR A 125 5.99 -7.61 9.51
CA TYR A 125 6.99 -6.70 10.06
C TYR A 125 8.41 -7.09 9.62
N LYS A 126 8.79 -8.36 9.79
CA LYS A 126 10.13 -8.85 9.40
C LYS A 126 10.37 -8.71 7.90
N ILE A 127 9.37 -9.00 7.07
CA ILE A 127 9.44 -8.80 5.61
C ILE A 127 9.69 -7.33 5.29
N ILE A 128 8.91 -6.42 5.87
CA ILE A 128 9.00 -4.98 5.58
C ILE A 128 10.36 -4.42 6.03
N LEU A 129 10.83 -4.79 7.22
CA LEU A 129 12.09 -4.27 7.76
C LEU A 129 13.30 -4.70 6.91
N ASN A 130 13.30 -5.95 6.44
CA ASN A 130 14.40 -6.51 5.66
C ASN A 130 14.29 -6.28 4.15
N GLY A 131 13.11 -5.92 3.65
CA GLY A 131 12.89 -5.75 2.21
C GLY A 131 13.38 -4.41 1.66
N ASP A 132 13.66 -4.39 0.36
CA ASP A 132 13.91 -3.15 -0.40
C ASP A 132 12.58 -2.47 -0.74
N LEU A 133 12.40 -1.26 -0.22
CA LEU A 133 11.19 -0.45 -0.40
C LEU A 133 11.39 0.70 -1.39
N SER A 134 12.50 0.74 -2.11
CA SER A 134 12.84 1.82 -3.05
C SER A 134 11.90 1.91 -4.26
N PHE A 135 10.99 0.95 -4.46
CA PHE A 135 9.85 1.10 -5.37
C PHE A 135 8.89 2.23 -4.95
N PHE A 136 8.98 2.73 -3.71
CA PHE A 136 8.26 3.92 -3.29
C PHE A 136 8.97 5.24 -3.63
N ASP A 137 10.24 5.23 -4.03
CA ASP A 137 10.96 6.48 -4.36
C ASP A 137 10.37 7.17 -5.58
N ASP A 138 9.91 6.38 -6.55
CA ASP A 138 9.16 6.82 -7.71
C ASP A 138 7.78 6.14 -7.72
N PRO A 139 6.70 6.87 -7.35
CA PRO A 139 5.40 6.28 -7.13
C PRO A 139 4.82 5.67 -8.41
N ILE A 140 4.30 4.45 -8.28
CA ILE A 140 3.72 3.72 -9.40
C ILE A 140 2.28 4.22 -9.61
N TYR A 141 2.02 4.76 -10.80
CA TYR A 141 0.68 5.20 -11.19
C TYR A 141 0.10 4.33 -12.29
N TRP A 142 -1.21 4.09 -12.21
CA TRP A 142 -1.99 3.49 -13.28
C TRP A 142 -3.15 4.39 -13.66
N SER A 143 -3.34 4.57 -14.95
CA SER A 143 -4.55 5.16 -15.50
C SER A 143 -5.49 4.02 -15.84
N ASP A 144 -6.45 3.73 -14.97
CA ASP A 144 -7.51 2.80 -15.33
C ASP A 144 -8.61 3.57 -16.08
N THR A 145 -8.75 3.30 -17.38
CA THR A 145 -9.83 3.86 -18.19
C THR A 145 -11.21 3.34 -17.76
N MET A 146 -11.26 2.34 -16.86
CA MET A 146 -12.50 1.68 -16.47
C MET A 146 -13.29 2.40 -15.37
N TYR A 147 -12.69 3.32 -14.58
CA TYR A 147 -13.34 3.91 -13.40
C TYR A 147 -13.07 5.40 -13.17
N CYS A 148 -13.30 6.23 -14.19
CA CYS A 148 -13.16 7.70 -14.19
C CYS A 148 -11.75 8.18 -14.57
N TYR A 149 -11.67 9.41 -15.08
CA TYR A 149 -10.47 10.14 -15.51
C TYR A 149 -9.43 10.41 -14.40
N ARG A 150 -9.19 9.46 -13.50
CA ARG A 150 -8.30 9.58 -12.35
C ARG A 150 -7.20 8.53 -12.41
N THR A 151 -6.03 8.92 -11.93
CA THR A 151 -4.87 8.04 -11.78
C THR A 151 -4.97 7.30 -10.45
N TYR A 152 -4.72 6.00 -10.45
CA TYR A 152 -4.52 5.21 -9.24
C TYR A 152 -3.05 5.28 -8.85
N SER A 153 -2.77 5.75 -7.63
CA SER A 153 -1.44 5.61 -7.03
C SER A 153 -1.37 4.27 -6.32
N LEU A 154 -0.68 3.30 -6.92
CA LEU A 154 -0.45 2.02 -6.27
C LEU A 154 0.36 2.22 -4.99
N SER A 155 1.34 3.12 -5.00
CA SER A 155 2.15 3.43 -3.81
C SER A 155 1.27 3.81 -2.62
N ALA A 156 0.28 4.69 -2.81
CA ALA A 156 -0.65 5.05 -1.74
C ALA A 156 -1.48 3.86 -1.23
N GLN A 157 -1.92 2.97 -2.12
CA GLN A 157 -2.65 1.76 -1.75
C GLN A 157 -1.76 0.77 -0.97
N LEU A 158 -0.53 0.53 -1.44
CA LEU A 158 0.44 -0.34 -0.77
C LEU A 158 0.84 0.23 0.60
N GLY A 159 1.00 1.56 0.70
CA GLY A 159 1.26 2.24 1.97
C GLY A 159 0.16 1.99 3.02
N ASN A 160 -1.09 1.80 2.59
CA ASN A 160 -2.20 1.48 3.49
C ASN A 160 -1.98 0.13 4.20
N GLY A 161 -1.47 -0.88 3.49
CA GLY A 161 -1.17 -2.19 4.09
C GLY A 161 -0.07 -2.08 5.15
N ILE A 162 1.00 -1.32 4.88
CA ILE A 162 2.06 -1.06 5.87
C ILE A 162 1.52 -0.25 7.07
N THR A 163 0.62 0.70 6.82
CA THR A 163 -0.07 1.50 7.85
C THR A 163 -0.91 0.61 8.77
N ASN A 164 -1.59 -0.41 8.23
CA ASN A 164 -2.32 -1.41 9.02
C ASN A 164 -1.40 -2.24 9.91
N ILE A 165 -0.23 -2.66 9.40
CA ILE A 165 0.77 -3.38 10.21
C ILE A 165 1.26 -2.50 11.36
N TYR A 166 1.54 -1.22 11.10
CA TYR A 166 1.91 -0.27 12.15
C TYR A 166 0.80 -0.11 13.20
N GLY A 167 -0.46 0.07 12.78
CA GLY A 167 -1.59 0.19 13.70
C GLY A 167 -1.80 -1.05 14.56
N ALA A 168 -1.61 -2.24 13.98
CA ALA A 168 -1.69 -3.50 14.71
C ALA A 168 -0.57 -3.66 15.75
N LEU A 169 0.68 -3.31 15.41
CA LEU A 169 1.79 -3.31 16.37
C LEU A 169 1.49 -2.43 17.58
N LEU A 170 0.94 -1.23 17.37
CA LEU A 170 0.52 -0.37 18.49
C LEU A 170 -0.60 -0.98 19.32
N GLY A 171 -1.59 -1.60 18.68
CA GLY A 171 -2.68 -2.31 19.37
C GLY A 171 -2.20 -3.47 20.24
N GLU A 172 -1.06 -4.07 19.89
CA GLU A 172 -0.38 -5.13 20.65
C GLU A 172 0.60 -4.58 21.71
N GLY A 173 0.78 -3.26 21.80
CA GLY A 173 1.74 -2.63 22.72
C GLY A 173 3.20 -2.71 22.28
N GLU A 174 3.48 -3.10 21.04
CA GLU A 174 4.81 -3.29 20.47
C GLU A 174 5.44 -1.96 19.99
N VAL A 175 5.59 -1.01 20.90
CA VAL A 175 6.00 0.37 20.59
C VAL A 175 7.36 0.42 19.88
N GLU A 176 8.38 -0.30 20.37
CA GLU A 176 9.72 -0.28 19.76
C GLU A 176 9.74 -0.78 18.30
N ARG A 177 8.86 -1.73 17.97
CA ARG A 177 8.69 -2.24 16.61
C ARG A 177 7.96 -1.25 15.74
N ALA A 178 6.92 -0.60 16.27
CA ALA A 178 6.22 0.47 15.60
C ALA A 178 7.17 1.63 15.24
N ASP A 179 8.05 2.04 16.18
CA ASP A 179 9.09 3.04 15.96
C ASP A 179 10.08 2.62 14.86
N SER A 180 10.51 1.36 14.87
CA SER A 180 11.41 0.81 13.86
C SER A 180 10.80 0.81 12.46
N LEU A 181 9.51 0.51 12.38
CA LEU A 181 8.75 0.59 11.13
C LEU A 181 8.62 2.04 10.64
N VAL A 182 8.38 3.00 11.53
CA VAL A 182 8.36 4.44 11.19
C VAL A 182 9.72 4.88 10.64
N LYS A 183 10.83 4.49 11.28
CA LYS A 183 12.18 4.78 10.80
C LYS A 183 12.43 4.21 9.40
N LYS A 184 12.00 2.97 9.15
CA LYS A 184 12.09 2.32 7.82
C LYS A 184 11.28 3.05 6.76
N MET A 185 10.07 3.52 7.11
CA MET A 185 9.15 4.16 6.16
C MET A 185 9.38 5.66 5.95
N LYS A 186 10.05 6.33 6.89
CA LYS A 186 10.27 7.79 6.87
C LYS A 186 10.78 8.34 5.52
N PRO A 187 11.75 7.71 4.83
CA PRO A 187 12.22 8.21 3.52
C PRO A 187 11.13 8.27 2.45
N TYR A 188 10.08 7.46 2.59
CA TYR A 188 9.04 7.26 1.59
C TYR A 188 7.75 8.04 1.86
N PHE A 189 7.62 8.71 3.02
CA PHE A 189 6.39 9.43 3.43
C PHE A 189 5.82 10.38 2.36
N LYS A 190 6.70 11.01 1.57
CA LYS A 190 6.33 11.87 0.44
C LYS A 190 5.54 11.18 -0.68
N ASN A 191 5.47 9.85 -0.69
CA ASN A 191 4.83 9.02 -1.72
C ASN A 191 3.83 8.00 -1.15
N VAL A 192 3.74 7.86 0.19
CA VAL A 192 2.77 7.01 0.91
C VAL A 192 1.95 7.85 1.90
N PRO A 193 0.97 8.65 1.41
CA PRO A 193 0.27 9.66 2.22
C PRO A 193 -0.58 9.06 3.35
N THR A 194 -0.98 7.80 3.24
CA THR A 194 -1.75 7.09 4.27
C THR A 194 -0.99 6.95 5.59
N PHE A 195 0.35 6.86 5.53
CA PHE A 195 1.19 6.72 6.71
C PHE A 195 1.29 8.04 7.51
N PRO A 196 1.64 9.21 6.92
CA PRO A 196 1.57 10.49 7.63
C PRO A 196 0.17 10.84 8.15
N VAL A 197 -0.91 10.48 7.45
CA VAL A 197 -2.29 10.67 7.94
C VAL A 197 -2.49 9.93 9.27
N LEU A 198 -2.09 8.66 9.36
CA LEU A 198 -2.22 7.91 10.61
C LEU A 198 -1.36 8.52 11.72
N LEU A 199 -0.13 8.92 11.42
CA LEU A 199 0.75 9.57 12.40
C LEU A 199 0.17 10.87 12.94
N LEU A 200 -0.42 11.70 12.09
CA LEU A 200 -1.12 12.91 12.51
C LEU A 200 -2.32 12.60 13.40
N LYS A 201 -3.12 11.59 13.04
CA LYS A 201 -4.25 11.15 13.86
C LYS A 201 -3.78 10.73 15.26
N LEU A 202 -2.72 9.94 15.35
CA LEU A 202 -2.16 9.53 16.64
C LEU A 202 -1.59 10.70 17.45
N ALA A 203 -0.92 11.65 16.81
CA ALA A 203 -0.43 12.84 17.49
C ALA A 203 -1.62 13.63 18.07
N PHE A 204 -2.70 13.77 17.32
CA PHE A 204 -3.92 14.45 17.75
C PHE A 204 -4.65 13.74 18.89
N ASP A 205 -4.84 12.42 18.78
CA ASP A 205 -5.50 11.59 19.80
C ASP A 205 -4.75 11.65 21.15
N ASN A 206 -3.44 11.95 21.12
CA ASN A 206 -2.58 12.06 22.31
C ASN A 206 -2.26 13.52 22.73
N ASP A 207 -2.93 14.53 22.17
CA ASP A 207 -2.63 15.97 22.37
C ASP A 207 -1.13 16.30 22.23
N SER A 208 -0.46 15.67 21.26
CA SER A 208 0.97 15.81 20.99
C SER A 208 1.24 16.64 19.74
N THR A 209 2.32 17.44 19.79
CA THR A 209 2.85 18.19 18.64
C THR A 209 3.92 17.40 17.86
N SER A 210 4.25 16.19 18.30
CA SER A 210 5.17 15.29 17.60
C SER A 210 4.84 13.81 17.82
N ILE A 211 5.23 12.97 16.87
CA ILE A 211 5.08 11.51 16.96
C ILE A 211 6.34 10.88 16.37
N HIS A 212 6.95 9.93 17.09
CA HIS A 212 8.21 9.29 16.67
C HIS A 212 9.35 10.27 16.33
N GLY A 213 9.41 11.40 17.05
CA GLY A 213 10.39 12.47 16.81
C GLY A 213 10.16 13.26 15.52
N ILE A 214 8.97 13.18 14.92
CA ILE A 214 8.55 13.95 13.74
C ILE A 214 7.48 14.94 14.19
N SER A 215 7.66 16.23 13.90
CA SER A 215 6.66 17.24 14.26
C SER A 215 5.39 17.09 13.40
N THR A 216 4.25 17.48 13.97
CA THR A 216 2.98 17.55 13.23
C THR A 216 3.07 18.50 12.05
N ASP A 217 3.83 19.60 12.17
CA ASP A 217 4.02 20.57 11.09
C ASP A 217 4.75 19.95 9.91
N THR A 218 5.82 19.17 10.14
CA THR A 218 6.52 18.44 9.07
C THR A 218 5.61 17.41 8.39
N LEU A 219 4.78 16.68 9.15
CA LEU A 219 3.82 15.73 8.56
C LEU A 219 2.75 16.45 7.72
N ILE A 220 2.29 17.62 8.15
CA ILE A 220 1.36 18.48 7.41
C ILE A 220 2.00 18.97 6.10
N GLU A 221 3.25 19.41 6.14
CA GLU A 221 4.00 19.85 4.95
C GLU A 221 4.15 18.72 3.93
N ILE A 222 4.52 17.52 4.38
CA ILE A 222 4.62 16.33 3.54
C ILE A 222 3.28 16.03 2.85
N LEU A 223 2.18 16.06 3.60
CA LEU A 223 0.84 15.81 3.04
C LEU A 223 0.39 16.91 2.08
N GLN A 224 0.72 18.18 2.38
CA GLN A 224 0.41 19.29 1.48
C GLN A 224 1.15 19.15 0.16
N ASP A 225 2.46 18.89 0.18
CA ASP A 225 3.25 18.64 -1.04
C ASP A 225 2.69 17.45 -1.83
N TRP A 226 2.31 16.38 -1.14
CA TRP A 226 1.69 15.24 -1.79
C TRP A 226 0.37 15.62 -2.48
N CYS A 227 -0.51 16.36 -1.79
CA CYS A 227 -1.79 16.84 -2.36
C CYS A 227 -1.57 17.74 -3.58
N ASP A 228 -0.60 18.65 -3.53
CA ASP A 228 -0.31 19.58 -4.61
C ASP A 228 0.14 18.85 -5.88
N ARG A 229 0.91 17.76 -5.74
CA ARG A 229 1.40 16.93 -6.86
C ARG A 229 0.38 15.90 -7.37
N ASN A 230 -0.64 15.53 -6.60
CA ASN A 230 -1.47 14.34 -6.85
C ASN A 230 -2.97 14.62 -7.01
N GLN A 231 -3.37 15.83 -7.41
CA GLN A 231 -4.78 16.25 -7.50
C GLN A 231 -5.67 15.35 -8.39
N ASN A 232 -5.08 14.69 -9.39
CA ASN A 232 -5.79 13.78 -10.30
C ASN A 232 -5.91 12.34 -9.77
N THR A 233 -5.36 12.04 -8.60
CA THR A 233 -5.36 10.68 -8.07
C THR A 233 -6.69 10.29 -7.43
N PHE A 234 -7.01 8.99 -7.43
CA PHE A 234 -8.24 8.48 -6.81
C PHE A 234 -8.34 8.82 -5.32
N ILE A 235 -7.25 8.65 -4.56
CA ILE A 235 -7.22 8.84 -3.11
C ILE A 235 -7.12 10.32 -2.68
N PHE A 236 -6.80 11.24 -3.60
CA PHE A 236 -6.60 12.66 -3.30
C PHE A 236 -7.71 13.31 -2.47
N PRO A 237 -9.01 13.18 -2.81
CA PRO A 237 -10.06 13.86 -2.05
C PRO A 237 -10.11 13.44 -0.58
N LEU A 238 -9.76 12.18 -0.29
CA LEU A 238 -9.73 11.67 1.08
C LEU A 238 -8.60 12.35 1.88
N ILE A 239 -7.40 12.40 1.30
CA ILE A 239 -6.22 13.00 1.95
C ILE A 239 -6.39 14.51 2.11
N ASP A 240 -6.85 15.21 1.07
CA ASP A 240 -7.09 16.66 1.10
C ASP A 240 -8.17 17.04 2.12
N SER A 241 -9.28 16.28 2.16
CA SER A 241 -10.35 16.51 3.14
C SER A 241 -9.86 16.31 4.57
N PHE A 242 -9.08 15.24 4.82
CA PHE A 242 -8.46 15.02 6.13
C PHE A 242 -7.55 16.19 6.52
N LEU A 243 -6.65 16.62 5.64
CA LEU A 243 -5.69 17.67 5.93
C LEU A 243 -6.37 19.01 6.26
N LYS A 244 -7.42 19.37 5.52
CA LYS A 244 -8.24 20.56 5.78
C LYS A 244 -8.92 20.48 7.15
N LYS A 245 -9.53 19.35 7.47
CA LYS A 245 -10.18 19.12 8.77
C LYS A 245 -9.18 19.22 9.91
N PHE A 246 -8.03 18.55 9.78
CA PHE A 246 -6.97 18.54 10.80
C PHE A 246 -6.44 19.95 11.09
N LYS A 247 -6.17 20.74 10.04
CA LYS A 247 -5.73 22.14 10.17
C LYS A 247 -6.75 23.00 10.91
N MET A 248 -8.04 22.83 10.64
CA MET A 248 -9.11 23.55 11.36
C MET A 248 -9.16 23.17 12.85
N GLU A 249 -9.07 21.88 13.16
CA GLU A 249 -9.09 21.40 14.55
C GLU A 249 -7.87 21.91 15.34
N GLN A 250 -6.69 21.93 14.73
CA GLN A 250 -5.48 22.52 15.32
C GLN A 250 -5.63 24.02 15.61
N LEU A 251 -6.23 24.78 14.69
CA LEU A 251 -6.51 26.21 14.89
C LEU A 251 -7.47 26.43 16.07
N GLN A 252 -8.54 25.64 16.17
CA GLN A 252 -9.49 25.73 17.27
C GLN A 252 -8.85 25.38 18.62
N LEU A 253 -7.98 24.36 18.67
CA LEU A 253 -7.24 24.02 19.90
C LEU A 253 -6.30 25.14 20.34
N LYS A 254 -5.55 25.74 19.41
CA LYS A 254 -4.68 26.89 19.70
C LYS A 254 -5.48 28.09 20.23
N GLN A 255 -6.66 28.36 19.66
CA GLN A 255 -7.54 29.44 20.13
C GLN A 255 -8.12 29.20 21.53
N ARG A 256 -8.43 27.95 21.90
CA ARG A 256 -8.94 27.58 23.24
C ARG A 256 -7.86 27.61 24.33
N LYS A 257 -6.60 27.41 23.97
CA LYS A 257 -5.44 27.43 24.89
C LYS A 257 -4.87 28.84 25.11
N LEU A 258 -5.37 29.87 24.41
CA LEU A 258 -5.04 31.26 24.73
C LEU A 258 -5.70 31.65 26.07
N PRO A 259 -4.99 32.31 27.00
CA PRO A 259 -5.62 32.87 28.19
C PRO A 259 -6.78 33.78 27.77
N ASN A 260 -7.91 33.70 28.49
CA ASN A 260 -8.94 34.73 28.33
C ASN A 260 -8.29 36.11 28.56
N PRO A 261 -8.60 37.10 27.70
CA PRO A 261 -8.06 38.45 27.84
C PRO A 261 -8.42 39.09 29.19
#